data_AF-A0A957EA55-F1
#
_entry.id   AF-A0A957EA55-F1
#
_cell.length_a   1.000
_cell.length_b   1.000
_cell.length_c   1.000
_cell.angle_alpha   90.00
_cell.angle_beta   90.00
_cell.angle_gamma   90.00
#
_symmetry.space_group_name_H-M   'P 1'
#
loop_
_entity.id
_entity.type
_entity.pdbx_description
1 polymer ?
#
loop_
_entity_poly.entity_id
_entity_poly.type
_entity_poly.pdbx_seq_one_letter_code
_entity_poly.pdbx_strand_id
1 'polypeptide(L)'
;MSKLFNIILERLQTLFNPDTLGTQIVDFLINFVVALITFAIFYLVWMIVRLLLKRFLPKSRFDTTSQAFITTILQYSILLLGIVNALSVMGVDTAGLLASLGIVGI
;
A
#
# COMPACT_ATOMS: atom_id res chain seq x y z
N MET A 1 -42.56 -7.78 -17.34
CA MET A 1 -41.54 -8.03 -16.31
C MET A 1 -40.47 -9.03 -16.75
N SER A 2 -40.79 -10.11 -17.46
CA SER A 2 -39.81 -11.12 -17.91
C SER A 2 -38.73 -10.61 -18.89
N LYS A 3 -39.05 -9.67 -19.80
CA LYS A 3 -38.08 -9.09 -20.74
C LYS A 3 -36.94 -8.31 -20.05
N LEU A 4 -37.25 -7.50 -19.04
CA LEU A 4 -36.23 -6.76 -18.27
C LEU A 4 -35.33 -7.72 -17.49
N PHE A 5 -35.92 -8.76 -16.91
CA PHE A 5 -35.18 -9.77 -16.16
C PHE A 5 -34.21 -10.52 -17.08
N ASN A 6 -34.65 -10.92 -18.27
CA ASN A 6 -33.78 -11.58 -19.25
C ASN A 6 -32.64 -10.68 -19.71
N ILE A 7 -32.88 -9.39 -19.97
CA ILE A 7 -31.81 -8.44 -20.35
C ILE A 7 -30.80 -8.25 -19.21
N ILE A 8 -31.25 -8.20 -17.96
CA ILE A 8 -30.36 -8.10 -16.79
C ILE A 8 -29.55 -9.38 -16.64
N LEU A 9 -30.16 -10.55 -16.82
CA LEU A 9 -29.51 -11.86 -16.71
C LEU A 9 -28.49 -12.09 -17.83
N GLU A 10 -28.81 -11.66 -19.05
CA GLU A 10 -27.91 -11.73 -20.21
C GLU A 10 -26.72 -10.79 -20.03
N ARG A 11 -26.95 -9.56 -19.53
CA ARG A 11 -25.86 -8.63 -19.19
C ARG A 11 -25.01 -9.13 -18.04
N LEU A 12 -25.62 -9.73 -17.01
CA LEU A 12 -24.91 -10.39 -15.91
C LEU A 12 -24.06 -11.53 -16.45
N GLN A 13 -24.58 -12.42 -17.31
CA GLN A 13 -23.79 -13.50 -17.90
C GLN A 13 -22.63 -12.98 -18.77
N THR A 14 -22.81 -11.89 -19.51
CA THR A 14 -21.69 -11.28 -20.27
C THR A 14 -20.63 -10.64 -19.37
N LEU A 15 -21.00 -10.08 -18.21
CA LEU A 15 -20.06 -9.50 -17.23
C LEU A 15 -19.43 -10.57 -16.31
N PHE A 16 -20.15 -11.67 -16.10
CA PHE A 16 -19.78 -12.82 -15.27
C PHE A 16 -19.36 -14.02 -16.14
N ASN A 17 -18.75 -13.76 -17.30
CA ASN A 17 -18.11 -14.82 -18.08
C ASN A 17 -16.93 -15.37 -17.25
N PRO A 18 -16.90 -16.68 -16.93
CA PRO A 18 -15.83 -17.30 -16.15
C PRO A 18 -14.43 -17.02 -16.69
N ASP A 19 -14.29 -16.87 -18.00
CA ASP A 19 -13.02 -16.57 -18.65
C ASP A 19 -12.52 -15.15 -18.33
N THR A 20 -13.40 -14.14 -18.33
CA THR A 20 -13.03 -12.74 -18.01
C THR A 20 -12.79 -12.53 -16.52
N LEU A 21 -13.52 -13.25 -15.68
CA LEU A 21 -13.29 -13.26 -14.23
C LEU A 21 -11.97 -13.96 -13.89
N GLY A 22 -11.67 -15.08 -14.56
CA GLY A 22 -10.40 -15.77 -14.43
C GLY A 22 -9.21 -14.89 -14.75
N THR A 23 -9.25 -14.16 -15.88
CA THR A 23 -8.17 -13.23 -16.25
C THR A 23 -8.02 -12.07 -15.27
N GLN A 24 -9.13 -11.46 -14.83
CA GLN A 24 -9.07 -10.36 -13.85
C GLN A 24 -8.52 -10.80 -12.49
N ILE A 25 -8.88 -12.01 -12.04
CA ILE A 25 -8.36 -12.56 -10.79
C ILE A 25 -6.85 -12.83 -10.91
N VAL A 26 -6.40 -13.36 -12.05
CA VAL A 26 -4.97 -13.59 -12.31
C VAL A 26 -4.20 -12.25 -12.36
N ASP A 27 -4.72 -11.25 -13.06
CA ASP A 27 -4.11 -9.92 -13.12
C ASP A 27 -4.05 -9.26 -11.74
N PHE A 28 -5.11 -9.39 -10.94
CA PHE A 28 -5.14 -8.92 -9.56
C PHE A 28 -4.10 -9.64 -8.69
N LEU A 29 -3.98 -10.96 -8.82
CA LEU A 29 -2.96 -11.76 -8.12
C LEU A 29 -1.54 -11.33 -8.49
N ILE A 30 -1.28 -11.10 -9.78
CA ILE A 30 0.03 -10.61 -10.25
C ILE A 30 0.31 -9.24 -9.64
N ASN A 31 -0.62 -8.29 -9.75
CA ASN A 31 -0.46 -6.96 -9.18
C ASN A 31 -0.29 -6.98 -7.66
N PHE A 32 -0.98 -7.89 -6.97
CA PHE A 32 -0.82 -8.11 -5.53
C PHE A 32 0.58 -8.61 -5.18
N VAL A 33 1.15 -9.54 -5.96
CA VAL A 33 2.54 -9.99 -5.77
C VAL A 33 3.52 -8.84 -6.01
N VAL A 34 3.34 -8.05 -7.07
CA VAL A 34 4.21 -6.89 -7.36
C VAL A 34 4.10 -5.84 -6.25
N ALA A 35 2.90 -5.60 -5.73
CA ALA A 35 2.68 -4.70 -4.60
C ALA A 35 3.37 -5.21 -3.33
N LEU A 36 3.30 -6.52 -3.05
CA LEU A 36 3.99 -7.14 -1.93
C LEU A 36 5.51 -7.02 -2.04
N ILE A 37 6.06 -7.22 -3.24
CA ILE A 37 7.50 -7.01 -3.52
C ILE A 37 7.88 -5.54 -3.32
N THR A 38 7.06 -4.62 -3.82
CA THR A 38 7.28 -3.17 -3.66
C THR A 38 7.30 -2.80 -2.19
N PHE A 39 6.33 -3.28 -1.41
CA PHE A 39 6.29 -3.07 0.04
C PHE A 39 7.51 -3.69 0.74
N ALA A 40 7.93 -4.89 0.34
CA ALA A 40 9.11 -5.56 0.90
C ALA A 40 10.39 -4.75 0.68
N ILE A 41 10.53 -4.04 -0.45
CA ILE A 41 11.66 -3.13 -0.69
C ILE A 41 11.65 -1.98 0.32
N PHE A 42 10.51 -1.33 0.53
CA PHE A 42 10.40 -0.27 1.55
C PHE A 42 10.66 -0.78 2.96
N TYR A 43 10.21 -2.00 3.28
CA TYR A 43 10.53 -2.65 4.55
C TYR A 43 12.03 -2.91 4.70
N LEU A 44 12.71 -3.32 3.63
CA LEU A 44 14.17 -3.50 3.61
C LEU A 44 14.88 -2.16 3.85
N VAL A 45 14.43 -1.09 3.21
CA VAL A 45 14.94 0.28 3.44
C VAL A 45 14.76 0.66 4.91
N TRP A 46 13.59 0.40 5.49
CA TRP A 46 13.36 0.64 6.92
C TRP A 46 14.34 -0.17 7.80
N MET A 47 14.60 -1.43 7.46
CA MET A 47 15.55 -2.26 8.20
C MET A 47 16.95 -1.65 8.19
N ILE A 48 17.41 -1.16 7.03
CA ILE A 48 18.70 -0.48 6.88
C ILE A 48 18.71 0.82 7.69
N VAL A 49 17.69 1.66 7.54
CA VAL A 49 17.57 2.93 8.28
C VAL A 49 17.57 2.68 9.78
N ARG A 50 16.82 1.69 10.28
CA ARG A 50 16.81 1.30 11.70
C ARG A 50 18.19 0.89 12.19
N LEU A 51 18.97 0.17 11.37
CA LEU A 51 20.33 -0.24 11.71
C LEU A 51 21.27 0.96 11.78
N LEU A 52 21.15 1.91 10.85
CA LEU A 52 21.90 3.17 10.87
C LEU A 52 21.51 4.00 12.10
N LEU A 53 20.21 4.16 12.37
CA LEU A 53 19.69 4.87 13.54
C LEU A 53 20.28 4.29 14.84
N LYS A 54 20.25 2.96 15.02
CA LYS A 54 20.89 2.31 16.17
C LYS A 54 22.40 2.53 16.26
N ARG A 55 23.10 2.70 15.12
CA ARG A 55 24.55 2.94 15.07
C ARG A 55 24.91 4.41 15.35
N PHE A 56 24.08 5.35 14.91
CA PHE A 56 24.38 6.79 14.92
C PHE A 56 23.69 7.55 16.07
N LEU A 57 22.46 7.19 16.47
CA LEU A 57 21.75 7.86 17.57
C LEU A 57 22.49 7.80 18.91
N PRO A 58 23.10 6.67 19.33
CA PRO A 58 23.86 6.62 20.58
C PRO A 58 25.13 7.47 20.56
N LYS A 59 25.62 7.84 19.36
CA LYS A 59 26.75 8.76 19.20
C LYS A 59 26.33 10.23 19.18
N SER A 60 25.03 10.49 19.11
CA SER A 60 24.49 11.85 19.12
C SER A 60 24.23 12.32 20.55
N ARG A 61 24.12 13.65 20.73
CA ARG A 61 23.74 14.31 21.98
C ARG A 61 22.23 14.29 22.25
N PHE A 62 21.45 13.55 21.45
CA PHE A 62 19.99 13.47 21.63
C PHE A 62 19.64 12.66 22.87
N ASP A 63 18.68 13.15 23.64
CA ASP A 63 18.08 12.44 24.77
C ASP A 63 17.27 11.22 24.28
N THR A 64 17.03 10.27 25.18
CA THR A 64 16.34 9.01 24.85
C THR A 64 14.96 9.21 24.25
N THR A 65 14.25 10.28 24.62
CA THR A 65 12.90 10.59 24.10
C THR A 65 12.99 11.08 22.65
N SER A 66 13.89 12.03 22.35
CA SER A 66 14.12 12.49 20.98
C SER A 66 14.57 11.36 20.06
N GLN A 67 15.41 10.43 20.53
CA GLN A 67 15.84 9.28 19.74
C GLN A 67 14.67 8.35 19.38
N ALA A 68 13.78 8.09 20.34
CA ALA A 68 12.57 7.30 20.12
C ALA A 68 11.61 8.00 19.16
N PHE A 69 11.44 9.32 19.30
CA PHE A 69 10.60 10.13 18.43
C PHE A 69 11.09 10.10 16.97
N ILE A 70 12.37 10.38 16.72
CA ILE A 70 12.97 10.35 15.37
C ILE A 70 12.82 8.96 14.74
N THR A 71 13.10 7.92 15.52
CA THR A 71 12.97 6.53 15.05
C THR A 71 11.52 6.24 14.65
N THR A 72 10.57 6.68 15.46
CA THR A 72 9.14 6.45 15.24
C THR A 72 8.63 7.20 14.01
N ILE A 73 8.98 8.48 13.87
CA ILE A 73 8.62 9.28 12.67
C ILE A 73 9.19 8.62 11.42
N LEU A 74 10.48 8.29 11.40
CA LEU A 74 11.10 7.66 10.24
C LEU A 74 10.46 6.31 9.91
N GLN A 75 10.12 5.51 10.93
CA GLN A 75 9.40 4.26 10.76
C GLN A 75 8.08 4.47 10.05
N TYR A 76 7.25 5.35 10.58
CA TYR A 76 5.93 5.61 10.02
C TYR A 76 6.05 6.23 8.63
N SER A 77 6.92 7.22 8.41
CA SER A 77 7.10 7.82 7.08
C SER A 77 7.51 6.78 6.03
N ILE A 78 8.51 5.94 6.30
CA ILE A 78 9.01 4.96 5.32
C ILE A 78 7.96 3.87 5.05
N LEU A 79 7.34 3.32 6.10
CA LEU A 79 6.36 2.26 5.93
C LEU A 79 5.09 2.77 5.26
N LEU A 80 4.65 3.99 5.60
CA LEU A 80 3.47 4.60 5.00
C LEU A 80 3.69 4.87 3.52
N LEU A 81 4.85 5.42 3.14
CA LEU A 81 5.24 5.55 1.73
C LEU A 81 5.25 4.18 1.04
N GLY A 82 5.75 3.14 1.70
CA GLY A 82 5.72 1.78 1.18
C GLY A 82 4.31 1.25 0.92
N ILE A 83 3.39 1.46 1.87
CA ILE A 83 1.98 1.05 1.72
C ILE A 83 1.32 1.82 0.58
N VAL A 84 1.49 3.14 0.53
CA VAL A 84 0.93 3.98 -0.53
C VAL A 84 1.46 3.54 -1.91
N ASN A 85 2.76 3.30 -2.05
CA ASN A 85 3.31 2.82 -3.32
C ASN A 85 2.78 1.41 -3.67
N ALA A 86 2.68 0.50 -2.71
CA ALA A 86 2.13 -0.84 -2.95
C ALA A 86 0.65 -0.78 -3.40
N LEU A 87 -0.16 0.06 -2.77
CA LEU A 87 -1.55 0.28 -3.16
C LEU A 87 -1.65 0.94 -4.55
N SER A 88 -0.76 1.88 -4.86
CA SER A 88 -0.70 2.51 -6.18
C SER A 88 -0.39 1.50 -7.29
N VAL A 89 0.52 0.54 -7.05
CA VAL A 89 0.81 -0.57 -7.97
C VAL A 89 -0.42 -1.46 -8.21
N MET A 90 -1.28 -1.63 -7.20
CA MET A 90 -2.55 -2.35 -7.36
C MET A 90 -3.63 -1.55 -8.11
N GLY A 91 -3.35 -0.30 -8.50
CA GLY A 91 -4.31 0.58 -9.16
C GLY A 91 -5.29 1.25 -8.21
N VAL A 92 -5.02 1.25 -6.90
CA VAL A 92 -5.83 1.97 -5.91
C VAL A 92 -5.50 3.45 -6.00
N ASP A 93 -6.53 4.31 -5.97
CA ASP A 93 -6.34 5.75 -5.90
C ASP A 93 -5.84 6.15 -4.50
N THR A 94 -4.53 6.41 -4.41
CA THR A 94 -3.88 6.81 -3.17
C THR A 94 -3.90 8.32 -2.93
N ALA A 95 -4.43 9.13 -3.85
CA ALA A 95 -4.51 10.57 -3.67
C ALA A 95 -5.39 10.93 -2.47
N GLY A 96 -6.52 10.23 -2.30
CA GLY A 96 -7.39 10.38 -1.13
C GLY A 96 -6.70 10.01 0.19
N LEU A 97 -5.90 8.93 0.19
CA LEU A 97 -5.14 8.51 1.37
C LEU A 97 -4.06 9.54 1.74
N LEU A 98 -3.31 10.03 0.74
CA LEU A 98 -2.29 11.05 0.95
C LEU A 98 -2.90 12.37 1.43
N ALA A 99 -4.04 12.78 0.88
CA ALA A 99 -4.76 13.97 1.32
C ALA A 99 -5.22 13.84 2.78
N SER A 100 -5.80 12.69 3.17
CA SER A 100 -6.21 12.44 4.55
C SER A 100 -5.03 12.46 5.52
N LEU A 101 -3.90 11.87 5.14
CA LEU A 101 -2.70 11.85 5.98
C LEU A 101 -2.04 13.23 6.07
N GLY A 102 -2.09 14.02 4.99
CA GLY A 102 -1.65 15.40 5.00
C GLY A 102 -2.42 16.24 6.02
N ILE A 103 -3.74 16.03 6.13
CA ILE A 103 -4.58 16.72 7.12
C ILE A 103 -4.24 16.31 8.56
N VAL A 104 -3.86 15.04 8.80
CA VAL A 104 -3.47 14.57 10.15
C VAL A 104 -2.07 15.04 10.55
N GLY A 105 -1.21 15.30 9.57
CA GLY A 105 0.19 15.71 9.81
C GLY A 105 0.41 17.21 10.03
N ILE A 106 -0.57 18.06 9.68
CA ILE A 106 -0.57 19.51 9.92
C ILE A 106 -1.18 19.85 11.27
#